data_AF-A0A9E3W8M5-F1
#
_entry.id   AF-A0A9E3W8M5-F1
#
_cell.length_a   1.000
_cell.length_b   1.000
_cell.length_c   1.000
_cell.angle_alpha   90.00
_cell.angle_beta   90.00
_cell.angle_gamma   90.00
#
_symmetry.space_group_name_H-M   'P 1'
#
loop_
_entity.id
_entity.type
_entity.pdbx_description
1 polymer ?
#
loop_
_entity_poly.entity_id
_entity_poly.type
_entity_poly.pdbx_seq_one_letter_code
_entity_poly.pdbx_strand_id
1 'polypeptide(L)'
;MNHPSDVIVRIDDRLRLMSAVLAATNWPEQSQKRQPHGTHAHARATRKYLSAHLDHPAVASLQGLLDQGAPLEAMFTFILCLGWPGLELQIDVLPAWVPPRWIMELRDFYHTTDLSEWWQREEGVWNKSLDESERVFTDIAFKPFLQPFIGDVPDDLIFIPNISYPTEQEVGVRIGHELLCIAAPRRAWGDSPPWPFDEDPAHVYRAALSQFGRLLISAYLRHHPDRLAEAVKNPIPVGDQFGALYPTWEEQFVALWVAAAVAIFLEDHVSAAEAKAYVLMARKAQGMTILPGTISVLRRYLSERETGRYGDLLDFLPIFPKQLRIAKRIMTL
;
A
#
# COMPACT_ATOMS: atom_id res chain seq x y z
N MET A 1 -24.27 6.83 -11.51
CA MET A 1 -23.57 7.65 -12.52
C MET A 1 -22.24 6.96 -12.74
N ASN A 2 -21.90 6.57 -13.97
CA ASN A 2 -20.58 6.01 -14.25
C ASN A 2 -19.59 7.18 -14.23
N HIS A 3 -18.80 7.27 -13.17
CA HIS A 3 -17.66 8.17 -13.16
C HIS A 3 -16.54 7.50 -13.98
N PRO A 4 -15.85 8.23 -14.87
CA PRO A 4 -14.62 7.70 -15.45
C PRO A 4 -13.65 7.34 -14.32
N SER A 5 -12.87 6.28 -14.50
CA SER A 5 -11.87 5.87 -13.51
C SER A 5 -10.97 7.04 -13.11
N ASP A 6 -10.68 7.15 -11.81
CA ASP A 6 -9.72 8.13 -11.29
C ASP A 6 -8.37 7.49 -10.90
N VAL A 7 -8.16 6.25 -11.31
CA VAL A 7 -6.93 5.49 -11.10
C VAL A 7 -6.20 5.30 -12.43
N ILE A 8 -4.95 5.74 -12.48
CA ILE A 8 -4.05 5.52 -13.62
C ILE A 8 -3.25 4.25 -13.33
N VAL A 9 -3.30 3.29 -14.24
CA VAL A 9 -2.47 2.08 -14.16
C VAL A 9 -1.25 2.27 -15.06
N ARG A 10 -0.04 1.99 -14.55
CA ARG A 10 1.17 2.01 -15.38
C ARG A 10 2.28 1.11 -14.83
N ILE A 11 3.25 0.83 -15.68
CA ILE A 11 4.54 0.22 -15.30
C ILE A 11 5.58 1.33 -15.14
N ASP A 12 6.51 1.16 -14.20
CA ASP A 12 7.63 2.08 -14.00
C ASP A 12 8.94 1.30 -13.86
N ASP A 13 9.89 1.60 -14.75
CA ASP A 13 11.16 0.85 -14.85
C ASP A 13 12.09 1.10 -13.67
N ARG A 14 11.98 2.26 -13.01
CA ARG A 14 12.70 2.55 -11.77
C ARG A 14 12.27 1.57 -10.69
N LEU A 15 10.97 1.27 -10.64
CA LEU A 15 10.43 0.28 -9.71
C LEU A 15 10.80 -1.14 -10.12
N ARG A 16 10.77 -1.47 -11.41
CA ARG A 16 11.25 -2.78 -11.90
C ARG A 16 12.71 -3.00 -11.51
N LEU A 17 13.57 -1.97 -11.59
CA LEU A 17 14.96 -2.02 -11.14
C LEU A 17 15.05 -2.29 -9.64
N MET A 18 14.35 -1.51 -8.80
CA MET A 18 14.38 -1.73 -7.34
C MET A 18 13.89 -3.12 -6.96
N SER A 19 12.82 -3.60 -7.59
CA SER A 19 12.30 -4.96 -7.42
C SER A 19 13.29 -6.03 -7.86
N ALA A 20 14.06 -5.81 -8.93
CA ALA A 20 15.11 -6.73 -9.39
C ALA A 20 16.29 -6.79 -8.41
N VAL A 21 16.75 -5.65 -7.90
CA VAL A 21 17.81 -5.61 -6.87
C VAL A 21 17.31 -6.29 -5.59
N LEU A 22 16.06 -6.04 -5.18
CA LEU A 22 15.44 -6.70 -4.03
C LEU A 22 15.37 -8.22 -4.23
N ALA A 23 15.09 -8.70 -5.44
CA ALA A 23 15.08 -10.13 -5.78
C ALA A 23 16.44 -10.83 -5.60
N ALA A 24 17.54 -10.06 -5.67
CA ALA A 24 18.90 -10.54 -5.50
C ALA A 24 19.41 -10.46 -4.03
N THR A 25 18.67 -9.78 -3.15
CA THR A 25 18.96 -9.78 -1.69
C THR A 25 18.45 -11.05 -1.01
N ASN A 26 18.56 -11.14 0.32
CA ASN A 26 17.90 -12.18 1.12
C ASN A 26 16.40 -11.90 1.39
N TRP A 27 15.83 -10.81 0.86
CA TRP A 27 14.42 -10.47 1.01
C TRP A 27 13.49 -11.62 0.61
N PRO A 28 13.67 -12.30 -0.55
CA PRO A 28 12.79 -13.40 -0.94
C PRO A 28 12.70 -14.51 0.11
N GLU A 29 13.83 -14.91 0.71
CA GLU A 29 13.89 -15.93 1.74
C GLU A 29 13.25 -15.45 3.04
N GLN A 30 13.49 -14.20 3.44
CA GLN A 30 12.87 -13.63 4.64
C GLN A 30 11.35 -13.50 4.47
N SER A 31 10.89 -13.04 3.31
CA SER A 31 9.47 -12.96 2.94
C SER A 31 8.78 -14.32 3.06
N GLN A 32 9.39 -15.37 2.51
CA GLN A 32 8.87 -16.74 2.60
C GLN A 32 8.88 -17.29 4.03
N LYS A 33 9.89 -16.95 4.84
CA LYS A 33 9.91 -17.31 6.28
C LYS A 33 8.80 -16.61 7.07
N ARG A 34 8.52 -15.33 6.77
CA ARG A 34 7.45 -14.56 7.43
C ARG A 34 6.08 -15.11 7.04
N GLN A 35 5.87 -15.39 5.77
CA GLN A 35 4.61 -15.87 5.25
C GLN A 35 4.84 -16.73 4.00
N PRO A 36 4.81 -18.07 4.11
CA PRO A 36 4.97 -18.96 2.96
C PRO A 36 3.88 -18.72 1.90
N HIS A 37 4.26 -18.60 0.63
CA HIS A 37 3.33 -18.42 -0.49
C HIS A 37 3.98 -18.72 -1.85
N GLY A 38 3.18 -19.14 -2.82
CA GLY A 38 3.62 -19.17 -4.21
C GLY A 38 3.94 -17.78 -4.75
N THR A 39 5.12 -17.63 -5.33
CA THR A 39 5.56 -16.38 -5.99
C THR A 39 5.08 -16.33 -7.44
N HIS A 40 5.11 -15.16 -8.08
CA HIS A 40 4.86 -15.07 -9.51
C HIS A 40 6.02 -15.73 -10.30
N ALA A 41 5.72 -16.28 -11.49
CA ALA A 41 6.73 -16.92 -12.33
C ALA A 41 7.87 -15.96 -12.72
N HIS A 42 7.52 -14.72 -13.06
CA HIS A 42 8.48 -13.65 -13.35
C HIS A 42 9.42 -13.36 -12.18
N ALA A 43 8.91 -13.28 -10.94
CA ALA A 43 9.74 -13.06 -9.75
C ALA A 43 10.78 -14.18 -9.56
N ARG A 44 10.39 -15.45 -9.77
CA ARG A 44 11.32 -16.59 -9.72
C ARG A 44 12.34 -16.55 -10.86
N ALA A 45 11.88 -16.25 -12.07
CA ALA A 45 12.73 -16.17 -13.25
C ALA A 45 13.78 -15.06 -13.10
N THR A 46 13.38 -13.89 -12.61
CA THR A 46 14.28 -12.76 -12.32
C THR A 46 15.32 -13.13 -11.27
N ARG A 47 14.93 -13.78 -10.16
CA ARG A 47 15.89 -14.24 -9.15
C ARG A 47 16.88 -15.28 -9.72
N LYS A 48 16.42 -16.19 -10.58
CA LYS A 48 17.30 -17.15 -11.26
C LYS A 48 18.25 -16.44 -12.22
N TYR A 49 17.75 -15.48 -12.99
CA TYR A 49 18.52 -14.68 -13.93
C TYR A 49 19.67 -13.93 -13.23
N LEU A 50 19.38 -13.34 -12.06
CA LEU A 50 20.34 -12.57 -11.27
C LEU A 50 21.26 -13.41 -10.38
N SER A 51 21.19 -14.74 -10.43
CA SER A 51 21.94 -15.62 -9.53
C SER A 51 23.46 -15.50 -9.62
N ALA A 52 24.00 -15.05 -10.75
CA ALA A 52 25.43 -14.77 -10.91
C ALA A 52 25.86 -13.39 -10.37
N HIS A 53 24.91 -12.56 -9.93
CA HIS A 53 25.13 -11.16 -9.54
C HIS A 53 24.72 -10.87 -8.09
N LEU A 54 24.57 -11.91 -7.25
CA LEU A 54 24.17 -11.73 -5.84
C LEU A 54 25.21 -10.96 -5.03
N ASP A 55 26.50 -11.03 -5.41
CA ASP A 55 27.60 -10.31 -4.75
C ASP A 55 27.80 -8.88 -5.29
N HIS A 56 26.90 -8.40 -6.17
CA HIS A 56 27.05 -7.08 -6.78
C HIS A 56 26.92 -5.95 -5.72
N PRO A 57 27.73 -4.87 -5.79
CA PRO A 57 27.68 -3.78 -4.80
C PRO A 57 26.29 -3.20 -4.55
N ALA A 58 25.46 -3.02 -5.58
CA ALA A 58 24.09 -2.56 -5.44
C ALA A 58 23.22 -3.46 -4.54
N VAL A 59 23.42 -4.78 -4.63
CA VAL A 59 22.72 -5.79 -3.82
C VAL A 59 23.20 -5.71 -2.38
N ALA A 60 24.52 -5.61 -2.16
CA ALA A 60 25.10 -5.44 -0.84
C ALA A 60 24.63 -4.14 -0.15
N SER A 61 24.57 -3.03 -0.89
CA SER A 61 24.05 -1.75 -0.39
C SER A 61 22.57 -1.84 -0.01
N LEU A 62 21.73 -2.46 -0.84
CA LEU A 62 20.31 -2.67 -0.50
C LEU A 62 20.16 -3.62 0.70
N GLN A 63 20.93 -4.71 0.75
CA GLN A 63 20.93 -5.63 1.88
C GLN A 63 21.32 -4.92 3.18
N GLY A 64 22.34 -4.06 3.15
CA GLY A 64 22.75 -3.28 4.32
C GLY A 64 21.65 -2.35 4.83
N LEU A 65 20.84 -1.77 3.95
CA LEU A 65 19.68 -0.96 4.35
C LEU A 65 18.56 -1.83 4.96
N LEU A 66 18.30 -3.01 4.38
CA LEU A 66 17.31 -3.96 4.91
C LEU A 66 17.71 -4.46 6.30
N ASP A 67 18.99 -4.76 6.52
CA ASP A 67 19.52 -5.23 7.81
C ASP A 67 19.43 -4.15 8.89
N GLN A 68 19.47 -2.87 8.51
CA GLN A 68 19.24 -1.73 9.39
C GLN A 68 17.75 -1.44 9.65
N GLY A 69 16.85 -2.22 9.05
CA GLY A 69 15.41 -2.03 9.19
C GLY A 69 14.86 -0.83 8.41
N ALA A 70 15.56 -0.37 7.36
CA ALA A 70 15.02 0.66 6.48
C ALA A 70 13.71 0.16 5.81
N PRO A 71 12.63 0.96 5.82
CA PRO A 71 11.34 0.54 5.27
C PRO A 71 11.37 0.54 3.74
N LEU A 72 10.74 -0.45 3.10
CA LEU A 72 10.69 -0.53 1.63
C LEU A 72 10.18 0.76 0.98
N GLU A 73 9.21 1.43 1.61
CA GLU A 73 8.69 2.72 1.19
C GLU A 73 9.81 3.74 0.98
N ALA A 74 10.85 3.75 1.83
CA ALA A 74 11.99 4.66 1.66
C ALA A 74 12.78 4.33 0.39
N MET A 75 13.12 3.04 0.15
CA MET A 75 13.85 2.63 -1.05
C MET A 75 13.05 2.88 -2.34
N PHE A 76 11.77 2.53 -2.34
CA PHE A 76 10.88 2.73 -3.49
C PHE A 76 10.56 4.21 -3.71
N THR A 77 10.48 5.04 -2.67
CA THR A 77 10.40 6.50 -2.85
C THR A 77 11.70 7.04 -3.44
N PHE A 78 12.84 6.59 -2.94
CA PHE A 78 14.14 7.08 -3.42
C PHE A 78 14.38 6.78 -4.89
N ILE A 79 14.07 5.57 -5.37
CA ILE A 79 14.28 5.22 -6.78
C ILE A 79 13.40 6.06 -7.73
N LEU A 80 12.24 6.51 -7.27
CA LEU A 80 11.34 7.42 -8.00
C LEU A 80 11.85 8.87 -8.04
N CYS A 81 12.77 9.24 -7.14
CA CYS A 81 13.49 10.52 -7.19
C CYS A 81 14.65 10.51 -8.20
N LEU A 82 14.85 9.41 -8.95
CA LEU A 82 15.85 9.34 -10.01
C LEU A 82 15.18 9.47 -11.39
N GLY A 83 15.94 10.04 -12.32
CA GLY A 83 15.59 10.05 -13.74
C GLY A 83 15.76 8.67 -14.36
N TRP A 84 15.15 8.46 -15.54
CA TRP A 84 15.26 7.21 -16.28
C TRP A 84 15.61 7.50 -17.74
N PRO A 85 16.50 6.71 -18.39
CA PRO A 85 17.22 5.54 -17.87
C PRO A 85 18.53 5.86 -17.14
N GLY A 86 18.92 7.14 -17.06
CA GLY A 86 20.24 7.54 -16.54
C GLY A 86 20.42 7.44 -15.03
N LEU A 87 19.34 7.33 -14.24
CA LEU A 87 19.35 7.34 -12.77
C LEU A 87 20.00 8.59 -12.15
N GLU A 88 19.99 9.72 -12.86
CA GLU A 88 20.41 11.00 -12.31
C GLU A 88 19.43 11.49 -11.23
N LEU A 89 19.96 12.07 -10.16
CA LEU A 89 19.16 12.54 -9.03
C LEU A 89 18.29 13.74 -9.45
N GLN A 90 16.97 13.63 -9.26
CA GLN A 90 15.98 14.68 -9.61
C GLN A 90 15.57 15.54 -8.40
N ILE A 91 16.32 15.43 -7.31
CA ILE A 91 16.14 16.22 -6.09
C ILE A 91 17.45 16.91 -5.72
N ASP A 92 17.36 18.03 -5.01
CA ASP A 92 18.52 18.89 -4.76
C ASP A 92 19.59 18.23 -3.87
N VAL A 93 19.17 17.35 -2.96
CA VAL A 93 20.05 16.78 -1.94
C VAL A 93 19.82 15.27 -1.81
N LEU A 94 20.92 14.51 -1.83
CA LEU A 94 20.89 13.09 -1.53
C LEU A 94 20.50 12.87 -0.05
N PRO A 95 19.45 12.09 0.25
CA PRO A 95 19.07 11.82 1.63
C PRO A 95 20.21 11.18 2.42
N ALA A 96 20.42 11.61 3.67
CA ALA A 96 21.57 11.16 4.47
C ALA A 96 21.60 9.65 4.76
N TRP A 97 20.44 8.98 4.69
CA TRP A 97 20.33 7.54 4.88
C TRP A 97 20.71 6.73 3.62
N VAL A 98 20.80 7.37 2.45
CA VAL A 98 21.15 6.72 1.19
C VAL A 98 22.67 6.50 1.13
N PRO A 99 23.17 5.29 0.81
CA PRO A 99 24.60 5.07 0.68
C PRO A 99 25.19 5.95 -0.44
N PRO A 100 26.33 6.64 -0.22
CA PRO A 100 26.84 7.67 -1.15
C PRO A 100 27.09 7.20 -2.58
N ARG A 101 27.39 5.91 -2.76
CA ARG A 101 27.69 5.31 -4.07
C ARG A 101 26.51 4.58 -4.69
N TRP A 102 25.36 4.50 -4.01
CA TRP A 102 24.29 3.58 -4.38
C TRP A 102 23.71 3.87 -5.77
N ILE A 103 23.59 5.14 -6.15
CA ILE A 103 23.12 5.51 -7.50
C ILE A 103 24.05 4.94 -8.59
N MET A 104 25.37 5.09 -8.40
CA MET A 104 26.35 4.55 -9.34
C MET A 104 26.28 3.02 -9.39
N GLU A 105 26.11 2.38 -8.23
CA GLU A 105 25.99 0.93 -8.11
C GLU A 105 24.71 0.42 -8.77
N LEU A 106 23.58 1.12 -8.62
CA LEU A 106 22.31 0.76 -9.27
C LEU A 106 22.41 0.86 -10.80
N ARG A 107 23.08 1.90 -11.31
CA ARG A 107 23.34 2.06 -12.75
C ARG A 107 24.24 0.93 -13.25
N ASP A 108 25.33 0.66 -12.54
CA ASP A 108 26.26 -0.43 -12.86
C ASP A 108 25.57 -1.79 -12.85
N PHE A 109 24.69 -2.03 -11.87
CA PHE A 109 23.87 -3.24 -11.80
C PHE A 109 22.97 -3.36 -13.02
N TYR A 110 22.23 -2.31 -13.37
CA TYR A 110 21.32 -2.30 -14.51
C TYR A 110 22.03 -2.66 -15.83
N HIS A 111 23.25 -2.14 -16.04
CA HIS A 111 24.04 -2.43 -17.23
C HIS A 111 24.71 -3.81 -17.19
N THR A 112 25.36 -4.16 -16.09
CA THR A 112 26.12 -5.41 -15.95
C THR A 112 25.22 -6.65 -16.01
N THR A 113 23.99 -6.52 -15.56
CA THR A 113 22.99 -7.59 -15.60
C THR A 113 22.17 -7.61 -16.88
N ASP A 114 22.31 -6.63 -17.78
CA ASP A 114 21.48 -6.46 -18.98
C ASP A 114 19.97 -6.56 -18.72
N LEU A 115 19.50 -5.90 -17.64
CA LEU A 115 18.10 -5.95 -17.23
C LEU A 115 17.14 -5.42 -18.31
N SER A 116 17.61 -4.52 -19.18
CA SER A 116 16.84 -4.04 -20.32
C SER A 116 16.46 -5.18 -21.26
N GLU A 117 17.43 -6.01 -21.65
CA GLU A 117 17.16 -7.16 -22.53
C GLU A 117 16.29 -8.20 -21.82
N TRP A 118 16.55 -8.45 -20.53
CA TRP A 118 15.72 -9.34 -19.72
C TRP A 118 14.25 -8.90 -19.72
N TRP A 119 13.97 -7.63 -19.47
CA TRP A 119 12.60 -7.11 -19.44
C TRP A 119 11.92 -7.11 -20.79
N GLN A 120 12.64 -6.95 -21.90
CA GLN A 120 12.08 -7.11 -23.25
C GLN A 120 11.66 -8.56 -23.49
N ARG A 121 12.45 -9.55 -23.05
CA ARG A 121 12.08 -10.97 -23.15
C ARG A 121 10.86 -11.33 -22.30
N GLU A 122 10.70 -10.66 -21.17
CA GLU A 122 9.58 -10.84 -20.24
C GLU A 122 8.44 -9.83 -20.45
N GLU A 123 8.44 -9.06 -21.54
CA GLU A 123 7.48 -7.96 -21.76
C GLU A 123 6.03 -8.46 -21.75
N GLY A 124 5.78 -9.64 -22.34
CA GLY A 124 4.43 -10.20 -22.44
C GLY A 124 3.74 -10.43 -21.08
N VAL A 125 4.47 -10.82 -20.04
CA VAL A 125 3.87 -11.03 -18.70
C VAL A 125 3.60 -9.71 -17.98
N TRP A 126 4.43 -8.69 -18.22
CA TRP A 126 4.24 -7.34 -17.70
C TRP A 126 3.05 -6.64 -18.37
N ASN A 127 2.97 -6.67 -19.70
CA ASN A 127 1.83 -6.10 -20.44
C ASN A 127 0.51 -6.80 -20.07
N LYS A 128 0.53 -8.13 -19.91
CA LYS A 128 -0.65 -8.85 -19.41
C LYS A 128 -1.10 -8.34 -18.04
N SER A 129 -0.17 -8.10 -17.11
CA SER A 129 -0.49 -7.60 -15.76
C SER A 129 -1.00 -6.16 -15.77
N LEU A 130 -0.48 -5.33 -16.68
CA LEU A 130 -0.99 -3.99 -16.97
C LEU A 130 -2.43 -4.06 -17.45
N ASP A 131 -2.70 -4.83 -18.50
CA ASP A 131 -4.03 -4.97 -19.10
C ASP A 131 -5.06 -5.51 -18.10
N GLU A 132 -4.69 -6.50 -17.29
CA GLU A 132 -5.55 -7.04 -16.24
C GLU A 132 -5.90 -5.98 -15.18
N SER A 133 -4.91 -5.19 -14.77
CA SER A 133 -5.11 -4.14 -13.76
C SER A 133 -5.93 -2.97 -14.32
N GLU A 134 -5.73 -2.58 -15.58
CA GLU A 134 -6.56 -1.57 -16.25
C GLU A 134 -8.03 -1.98 -16.33
N ARG A 135 -8.30 -3.26 -16.66
CA ARG A 135 -9.66 -3.81 -16.64
C ARG A 135 -10.30 -3.70 -15.27
N VAL A 136 -9.55 -4.02 -14.21
CA VAL A 136 -10.03 -3.92 -12.83
C VAL A 136 -10.45 -2.49 -12.48
N PHE A 137 -9.70 -1.48 -12.89
CA PHE A 137 -10.00 -0.08 -12.52
C PHE A 137 -10.98 0.65 -13.45
N THR A 138 -11.43 0.05 -14.55
CA THR A 138 -12.18 0.73 -15.62
C THR A 138 -13.39 1.55 -15.13
N ASP A 139 -14.16 1.02 -14.17
CA ASP A 139 -15.39 1.65 -13.66
C ASP A 139 -15.30 2.04 -12.17
N ILE A 140 -14.08 2.32 -11.68
CA ILE A 140 -13.83 2.58 -10.26
C ILE A 140 -13.33 4.01 -10.02
N ALA A 141 -13.99 4.71 -9.10
CA ALA A 141 -13.58 6.04 -8.67
C ALA A 141 -13.43 6.09 -7.13
N PHE A 142 -12.21 6.27 -6.64
CA PHE A 142 -11.92 6.38 -5.21
C PHE A 142 -12.05 7.80 -4.66
N LYS A 143 -11.75 8.83 -5.45
CA LYS A 143 -11.78 10.24 -4.99
C LYS A 143 -13.17 10.65 -4.49
N PRO A 144 -14.28 10.36 -5.19
CA PRO A 144 -15.62 10.68 -4.67
C PRO A 144 -15.93 9.94 -3.36
N PHE A 145 -15.47 8.71 -3.21
CA PHE A 145 -15.64 7.93 -1.98
C PHE A 145 -14.83 8.50 -0.81
N LEU A 146 -13.62 8.99 -1.08
CA LEU A 146 -12.72 9.55 -0.06
C LEU A 146 -13.10 10.98 0.36
N GLN A 147 -13.76 11.74 -0.52
CA GLN A 147 -14.09 13.14 -0.29
C GLN A 147 -14.84 13.42 1.02
N PRO A 148 -15.84 12.62 1.43
CA PRO A 148 -16.52 12.78 2.72
C PRO A 148 -15.65 12.52 3.95
N PHE A 149 -14.40 12.09 3.81
CA PHE A 149 -13.49 11.89 4.93
C PHE A 149 -12.39 12.94 4.98
N ILE A 150 -11.74 13.19 3.85
CA ILE A 150 -10.49 13.96 3.77
C ILE A 150 -10.60 15.23 2.92
N GLY A 151 -11.77 15.48 2.33
CA GLY A 151 -11.97 16.56 1.37
C GLY A 151 -11.45 16.21 -0.03
N ASP A 152 -11.19 17.23 -0.84
CA ASP A 152 -10.75 17.04 -2.21
C ASP A 152 -9.39 16.34 -2.28
N VAL A 153 -9.26 15.40 -3.24
CA VAL A 153 -8.04 14.65 -3.49
C VAL A 153 -7.42 15.15 -4.79
N PRO A 154 -6.51 16.15 -4.72
CA PRO A 154 -5.90 16.74 -5.91
C PRO A 154 -4.86 15.81 -6.54
N ASP A 155 -4.32 14.86 -5.77
CA ASP A 155 -3.27 13.95 -6.23
C ASP A 155 -3.81 12.94 -7.26
N ASP A 156 -2.96 12.55 -8.21
CA ASP A 156 -3.23 11.44 -9.13
C ASP A 156 -3.06 10.11 -8.40
N LEU A 157 -4.03 9.21 -8.56
CA LEU A 157 -4.00 7.88 -7.96
C LEU A 157 -3.38 6.92 -8.96
N ILE A 158 -2.17 6.44 -8.68
CA ILE A 158 -1.41 5.58 -9.58
C ILE A 158 -1.35 4.16 -9.02
N PHE A 159 -1.84 3.19 -9.77
CA PHE A 159 -1.66 1.78 -9.46
C PHE A 159 -0.54 1.20 -10.33
N ILE A 160 0.40 0.51 -9.70
CA ILE A 160 1.54 -0.13 -10.37
C ILE A 160 1.46 -1.63 -10.08
N PRO A 161 1.03 -2.46 -11.05
CA PRO A 161 1.05 -3.90 -10.87
C PRO A 161 2.48 -4.37 -10.75
N ASN A 162 2.79 -5.10 -9.69
CA ASN A 162 4.13 -5.62 -9.42
C ASN A 162 4.14 -7.15 -9.40
N ILE A 163 4.56 -7.76 -10.50
CA ILE A 163 4.75 -9.21 -10.59
C ILE A 163 6.16 -9.67 -10.15
N SER A 164 6.92 -8.78 -9.52
CA SER A 164 8.23 -9.01 -8.93
C SER A 164 8.16 -8.79 -7.40
N TYR A 165 9.30 -8.56 -6.73
CA TYR A 165 9.34 -8.31 -5.28
C TYR A 165 9.05 -6.84 -4.94
N PRO A 166 8.50 -6.53 -3.75
CA PRO A 166 8.00 -7.46 -2.75
C PRO A 166 6.71 -8.16 -3.21
N THR A 167 6.57 -9.43 -2.84
CA THR A 167 5.39 -10.26 -3.17
C THR A 167 4.40 -10.36 -2.01
N GLU A 168 4.85 -10.01 -0.80
CA GLU A 168 4.06 -10.19 0.42
C GLU A 168 3.36 -8.94 0.95
N GLN A 169 3.73 -7.77 0.47
CA GLN A 169 3.19 -6.52 0.98
C GLN A 169 3.10 -5.50 -0.14
N GLU A 170 2.08 -4.66 -0.06
CA GLU A 170 1.94 -3.50 -0.91
C GLU A 170 2.87 -2.38 -0.43
N VAL A 171 3.39 -1.57 -1.36
CA VAL A 171 4.21 -0.40 -1.05
C VAL A 171 3.44 0.85 -1.49
N GLY A 172 3.17 1.74 -0.54
CA GLY A 172 2.49 3.02 -0.80
C GLY A 172 3.48 4.18 -0.75
N VAL A 173 3.61 4.92 -1.85
CA VAL A 173 4.55 6.04 -2.01
C VAL A 173 3.82 7.31 -2.42
N ARG A 174 4.32 8.47 -1.99
CA ARG A 174 3.92 9.78 -2.50
C ARG A 174 5.11 10.47 -3.15
N ILE A 175 4.96 10.90 -4.40
CA ILE A 175 6.00 11.66 -5.13
C ILE A 175 5.33 12.82 -5.89
N GLY A 176 5.70 14.06 -5.57
CA GLY A 176 5.02 15.24 -6.11
C GLY A 176 3.49 15.18 -5.85
N HIS A 177 2.72 15.21 -6.94
CA HIS A 177 1.25 15.11 -6.94
C HIS A 177 0.73 13.70 -7.24
N GLU A 178 1.57 12.67 -7.17
CA GLU A 178 1.16 11.29 -7.41
C GLU A 178 1.16 10.48 -6.09
N LEU A 179 0.10 9.70 -5.88
CA LEU A 179 0.01 8.66 -4.86
C LEU A 179 0.10 7.31 -5.54
N LEU A 180 1.13 6.54 -5.24
CA LEU A 180 1.40 5.25 -5.87
C LEU A 180 1.03 4.11 -4.93
N CYS A 181 0.32 3.12 -5.45
CA CYS A 181 0.15 1.81 -4.86
C CYS A 181 0.88 0.79 -5.73
N ILE A 182 1.94 0.19 -5.18
CA ILE A 182 2.72 -0.85 -5.83
C ILE A 182 2.32 -2.17 -5.19
N ALA A 183 1.60 -3.01 -5.93
CA ALA A 183 0.98 -4.20 -5.36
C ALA A 183 1.17 -5.43 -6.24
N ALA A 184 1.44 -6.55 -5.57
CA ALA A 184 1.42 -7.85 -6.19
C ALA A 184 -0.02 -8.35 -6.38
N PRO A 185 -0.25 -9.29 -7.31
CA PRO A 185 -1.55 -9.93 -7.44
C PRO A 185 -1.91 -10.77 -6.20
N ARG A 186 -3.18 -11.17 -6.09
CA ARG A 186 -3.64 -12.00 -4.98
C ARG A 186 -2.87 -13.31 -4.93
N ARG A 187 -2.31 -13.60 -3.76
CA ARG A 187 -1.66 -14.89 -3.51
C ARG A 187 -2.67 -16.03 -3.59
N ALA A 188 -2.30 -17.09 -4.29
CA ALA A 188 -3.07 -18.32 -4.34
C ALA A 188 -2.86 -19.17 -3.08
N TRP A 189 -3.65 -20.22 -2.96
CA TRP A 189 -3.53 -21.20 -1.89
C TRP A 189 -2.31 -22.11 -2.11
N GLY A 190 -1.51 -22.32 -1.07
CA GLY A 190 -0.33 -23.19 -1.12
C GLY A 190 0.78 -22.64 -2.02
N ASP A 191 1.38 -23.52 -2.81
CA ASP A 191 2.53 -23.22 -3.68
C ASP A 191 2.12 -22.75 -5.09
N SER A 192 0.82 -22.62 -5.35
CA SER A 192 0.30 -22.13 -6.63
C SER A 192 0.76 -20.69 -6.89
N PRO A 193 1.05 -20.33 -8.16
CA PRO A 193 1.33 -18.94 -8.51
C PRO A 193 0.14 -18.04 -8.14
N PRO A 194 0.38 -16.75 -7.85
CA PRO A 194 -0.70 -15.81 -7.56
C PRO A 194 -1.69 -15.73 -8.73
N TRP A 195 -2.93 -15.37 -8.40
CA TRP A 195 -4.02 -15.23 -9.36
C TRP A 195 -3.76 -14.01 -10.26
N PRO A 196 -4.16 -14.02 -11.53
CA PRO A 196 -4.27 -12.81 -12.35
C PRO A 196 -4.95 -11.65 -11.62
N PHE A 197 -4.60 -10.40 -11.96
CA PHE A 197 -5.15 -9.23 -11.26
C PHE A 197 -6.68 -9.12 -11.42
N ASP A 198 -7.22 -9.56 -12.56
CA ASP A 198 -8.64 -9.49 -12.88
C ASP A 198 -9.47 -10.69 -12.41
N GLU A 199 -8.84 -11.74 -11.85
CA GLU A 199 -9.55 -12.86 -11.23
C GLU A 199 -10.10 -12.53 -9.84
N ASP A 200 -9.47 -11.59 -9.13
CA ASP A 200 -9.99 -11.04 -7.87
C ASP A 200 -9.83 -9.52 -7.77
N PRO A 201 -10.75 -8.76 -8.42
CA PRO A 201 -10.75 -7.31 -8.37
C PRO A 201 -10.83 -6.74 -6.95
N ALA A 202 -11.52 -7.42 -6.02
CA ALA A 202 -11.71 -6.94 -4.66
C ALA A 202 -10.37 -6.85 -3.89
N HIS A 203 -9.45 -7.78 -4.13
CA HIS A 203 -8.10 -7.71 -3.58
C HIS A 203 -7.33 -6.49 -4.09
N VAL A 204 -7.44 -6.19 -5.39
CA VAL A 204 -6.75 -5.06 -6.03
C VAL A 204 -7.31 -3.72 -5.52
N TYR A 205 -8.63 -3.60 -5.40
CA TYR A 205 -9.26 -2.40 -4.80
C TYR A 205 -8.82 -2.19 -3.36
N ARG A 206 -8.78 -3.27 -2.57
CA ARG A 206 -8.30 -3.22 -1.19
C ARG A 206 -6.85 -2.74 -1.14
N ALA A 207 -5.97 -3.30 -1.96
CA ALA A 207 -4.56 -2.91 -2.00
C ALA A 207 -4.42 -1.41 -2.31
N ALA A 208 -5.04 -0.95 -3.39
CA ALA A 208 -5.03 0.45 -3.81
C ALA A 208 -5.60 1.40 -2.75
N LEU A 209 -6.84 1.16 -2.31
CA LEU A 209 -7.52 2.02 -1.35
C LEU A 209 -6.82 2.02 0.02
N SER A 210 -6.19 0.90 0.42
CA SER A 210 -5.41 0.87 1.65
C SER A 210 -4.21 1.81 1.59
N GLN A 211 -3.46 1.78 0.48
CA GLN A 211 -2.27 2.62 0.34
C GLN A 211 -2.62 4.09 0.11
N PHE A 212 -3.55 4.40 -0.79
CA PHE A 212 -4.01 5.77 -1.02
C PHE A 212 -4.62 6.35 0.24
N GLY A 213 -5.54 5.60 0.87
CA GLY A 213 -6.20 5.98 2.11
C GLY A 213 -5.19 6.28 3.22
N ARG A 214 -4.21 5.39 3.45
CA ARG A 214 -3.15 5.57 4.46
C ARG A 214 -2.36 6.86 4.22
N LEU A 215 -1.89 7.09 2.99
CA LEU A 215 -1.09 8.27 2.65
C LEU A 215 -1.90 9.56 2.84
N LEU A 216 -3.16 9.55 2.40
CA LEU A 216 -4.05 10.71 2.49
C LEU A 216 -4.45 11.02 3.92
N ILE A 217 -4.90 10.04 4.71
CA ILE A 217 -5.32 10.30 6.09
C ILE A 217 -4.14 10.71 6.96
N SER A 218 -2.97 10.11 6.77
CA SER A 218 -1.77 10.50 7.52
C SER A 218 -1.37 11.94 7.19
N ALA A 219 -1.40 12.32 5.92
CA ALA A 219 -1.16 13.70 5.53
C ALA A 219 -2.23 14.64 6.12
N TYR A 220 -3.50 14.27 6.02
CA TYR A 220 -4.61 15.07 6.54
C TYR A 220 -4.46 15.36 8.04
N LEU A 221 -4.11 14.35 8.85
CA LEU A 221 -3.90 14.54 10.30
C LEU A 221 -2.69 15.42 10.60
N ARG A 222 -1.56 15.23 9.90
CA ARG A 222 -0.35 16.04 10.10
C ARG A 222 -0.53 17.52 9.78
N HIS A 223 -1.41 17.86 8.83
CA HIS A 223 -1.73 19.26 8.52
C HIS A 223 -2.66 19.92 9.56
N HIS A 224 -3.20 19.16 10.51
CA HIS A 224 -4.13 19.65 11.54
C HIS A 224 -3.70 19.25 12.97
N PRO A 225 -2.47 19.60 13.40
CA PRO A 225 -1.92 19.14 14.67
C PRO A 225 -2.74 19.58 15.89
N ASP A 226 -3.31 20.78 15.88
CA ASP A 226 -4.10 21.30 17.00
C ASP A 226 -5.39 20.50 17.22
N ARG A 227 -6.03 20.08 16.13
CA ARG A 227 -7.26 19.26 16.17
C ARG A 227 -6.94 17.83 16.60
N LEU A 228 -5.80 17.30 16.16
CA LEU A 228 -5.32 15.99 16.59
C LEU A 228 -4.98 15.99 18.09
N ALA A 229 -4.34 17.04 18.60
CA ALA A 229 -3.98 17.16 20.01
C ALA A 229 -5.19 17.05 20.96
N GLU A 230 -6.35 17.56 20.55
CA GLU A 230 -7.60 17.39 21.30
C GLU A 230 -8.10 15.94 21.27
N ALA A 231 -8.04 15.28 20.12
CA ALA A 231 -8.48 13.89 19.97
C ALA A 231 -7.62 12.91 20.78
N VAL A 232 -6.30 13.14 20.83
CA VAL A 232 -5.32 12.30 21.54
C VAL A 232 -5.59 12.22 23.04
N LYS A 233 -6.25 13.23 23.64
CA LYS A 233 -6.66 13.20 25.06
C LYS A 233 -7.58 12.02 25.39
N ASN A 234 -8.25 11.45 24.39
CA ASN A 234 -9.14 10.31 24.54
C ASN A 234 -8.54 9.06 23.89
N PRO A 235 -8.07 8.07 24.67
CA PRO A 235 -7.47 6.86 24.11
C PRO A 235 -8.49 6.01 23.36
N ILE A 236 -8.08 5.47 22.22
CA ILE A 236 -8.89 4.56 21.39
C ILE A 236 -9.00 3.21 22.12
N PRO A 237 -10.20 2.63 22.28
CA PRO A 237 -10.43 1.40 23.06
C PRO A 237 -9.97 0.10 22.34
N VAL A 238 -8.75 0.08 21.83
CA VAL A 238 -8.12 -1.07 21.16
C VAL A 238 -7.65 -2.13 22.16
N GLY A 239 -7.39 -3.36 21.68
CA GLY A 239 -6.79 -4.41 22.50
C GLY A 239 -5.26 -4.35 22.51
N ASP A 240 -4.63 -4.97 23.50
CA ASP A 240 -3.17 -4.88 23.75
C ASP A 240 -2.33 -5.26 22.54
N GLN A 241 -2.68 -6.34 21.83
CA GLN A 241 -1.97 -6.77 20.62
C GLN A 241 -2.00 -5.69 19.52
N PHE A 242 -3.14 -5.05 19.32
CA PHE A 242 -3.27 -3.98 18.32
C PHE A 242 -2.55 -2.71 18.76
N GLY A 243 -2.63 -2.36 20.05
CA GLY A 243 -1.90 -1.21 20.61
C GLY A 243 -0.37 -1.39 20.58
N ALA A 244 0.13 -2.62 20.64
CA ALA A 244 1.56 -2.91 20.48
C ALA A 244 2.02 -2.76 19.02
N LEU A 245 1.17 -3.12 18.05
CA LEU A 245 1.46 -2.95 16.62
C LEU A 245 1.34 -1.50 16.15
N TYR A 246 0.46 -0.73 16.78
CA TYR A 246 0.23 0.68 16.51
C TYR A 246 0.39 1.47 17.83
N PRO A 247 1.63 1.82 18.22
CA PRO A 247 1.91 2.42 19.53
C PRO A 247 1.26 3.79 19.77
N THR A 248 1.09 4.59 18.73
CA THR A 248 0.55 5.95 18.84
C THR A 248 -0.93 6.03 18.53
N TRP A 249 -1.61 7.06 19.05
CA TRP A 249 -3.02 7.32 18.72
C TRP A 249 -3.24 7.49 17.22
N GLU A 250 -2.34 8.22 16.56
CA GLU A 250 -2.39 8.48 15.10
C GLU A 250 -2.31 7.16 14.34
N GLU A 251 -1.31 6.32 14.63
CA GLU A 251 -1.16 5.00 13.98
C GLU A 251 -2.39 4.12 14.19
N GLN A 252 -2.94 4.08 15.42
CA GLN A 252 -4.15 3.32 15.72
C GLN A 252 -5.35 3.82 14.92
N PHE A 253 -5.56 5.12 14.89
CA PHE A 253 -6.66 5.72 14.15
C PHE A 253 -6.52 5.47 12.65
N VAL A 254 -5.34 5.71 12.08
CA VAL A 254 -5.06 5.49 10.65
C VAL A 254 -5.31 4.04 10.26
N ALA A 255 -4.78 3.07 11.02
CA ALA A 255 -4.97 1.65 10.74
C ALA A 255 -6.45 1.24 10.79
N LEU A 256 -7.19 1.71 11.81
CA LEU A 256 -8.62 1.44 11.93
C LEU A 256 -9.45 2.12 10.83
N TRP A 257 -9.13 3.38 10.52
CA TRP A 257 -9.84 4.15 9.50
C TRP A 257 -9.64 3.53 8.13
N VAL A 258 -8.40 3.19 7.75
CA VAL A 258 -8.10 2.55 6.47
C VAL A 258 -8.87 1.24 6.33
N ALA A 259 -8.80 0.37 7.35
CA ALA A 259 -9.50 -0.90 7.30
C ALA A 259 -11.03 -0.72 7.20
N ALA A 260 -11.61 0.22 7.94
CA ALA A 260 -13.03 0.48 7.87
C ALA A 260 -13.45 1.12 6.53
N ALA A 261 -12.64 2.03 5.98
CA ALA A 261 -12.88 2.64 4.68
C ALA A 261 -12.88 1.58 3.56
N VAL A 262 -11.93 0.65 3.57
CA VAL A 262 -11.94 -0.49 2.64
C VAL A 262 -13.21 -1.32 2.78
N ALA A 263 -13.61 -1.68 4.00
CA ALA A 263 -14.81 -2.49 4.21
C ALA A 263 -16.08 -1.79 3.70
N ILE A 264 -16.21 -0.48 3.96
CA ILE A 264 -17.32 0.35 3.48
C ILE A 264 -17.30 0.41 1.95
N PHE A 265 -16.15 0.67 1.34
CA PHE A 265 -16.01 0.73 -0.11
C PHE A 265 -16.41 -0.59 -0.77
N LEU A 266 -15.89 -1.72 -0.27
CA LEU A 266 -16.24 -3.05 -0.78
C LEU A 266 -17.74 -3.34 -0.66
N GLU A 267 -18.37 -2.93 0.43
CA GLU A 267 -19.81 -3.14 0.63
C GLU A 267 -20.64 -2.29 -0.35
N ASP A 268 -20.25 -1.03 -0.56
CA ASP A 268 -21.01 -0.06 -1.34
C ASP A 268 -20.78 -0.19 -2.86
N HIS A 269 -19.59 -0.65 -3.29
CA HIS A 269 -19.18 -0.66 -4.70
C HIS A 269 -18.87 -2.04 -5.28
N VAL A 270 -18.73 -3.08 -4.44
CA VAL A 270 -18.42 -4.44 -4.89
C VAL A 270 -19.53 -5.41 -4.49
N SER A 271 -19.56 -5.82 -3.22
CA SER A 271 -20.66 -6.58 -2.65
C SER A 271 -20.54 -6.66 -1.12
N ALA A 272 -21.69 -6.87 -0.46
CA ALA A 272 -21.73 -7.19 0.96
C ALA A 272 -20.98 -8.50 1.32
N ALA A 273 -20.86 -9.44 0.37
CA ALA A 273 -20.13 -10.69 0.60
C ALA A 273 -18.62 -10.44 0.70
N GLU A 274 -18.07 -9.63 -0.21
CA GLU A 274 -16.65 -9.25 -0.20
C GLU A 274 -16.29 -8.44 1.04
N ALA A 275 -17.13 -7.47 1.42
CA ALA A 275 -16.94 -6.72 2.66
C ALA A 275 -16.90 -7.63 3.89
N LYS A 276 -17.82 -8.60 4.00
CA LYS A 276 -17.83 -9.57 5.11
C LYS A 276 -16.59 -10.47 5.10
N ALA A 277 -16.17 -10.94 3.93
CA ALA A 277 -14.96 -11.76 3.79
C ALA A 277 -13.71 -10.98 4.23
N TYR A 278 -13.59 -9.73 3.80
CA TYR A 278 -12.52 -8.83 4.21
C TYR A 278 -12.51 -8.57 5.72
N VAL A 279 -13.66 -8.23 6.32
CA VAL A 279 -13.77 -7.99 7.77
C VAL A 279 -13.42 -9.25 8.56
N LEU A 280 -13.84 -10.44 8.10
CA LEU A 280 -13.46 -11.70 8.73
C LEU A 280 -11.94 -11.92 8.67
N MET A 281 -11.31 -11.63 7.53
CA MET A 281 -9.86 -11.74 7.35
C MET A 281 -9.11 -10.77 8.28
N ALA A 282 -9.48 -9.48 8.30
CA ALA A 282 -8.84 -8.49 9.17
C ALA A 282 -8.96 -8.84 10.65
N ARG A 283 -10.10 -9.40 11.08
CA ARG A 283 -10.28 -9.88 12.46
C ARG A 283 -9.39 -11.08 12.79
N LYS A 284 -9.31 -12.08 11.91
CA LYS A 284 -8.61 -13.34 12.18
C LYS A 284 -7.10 -13.25 11.95
N ALA A 285 -6.68 -12.63 10.85
CA ALA A 285 -5.28 -12.60 10.44
C ALA A 285 -4.52 -11.39 11.02
N GLN A 286 -5.19 -10.26 11.22
CA GLN A 286 -4.56 -9.00 11.65
C GLN A 286 -4.96 -8.60 13.08
N GLY A 287 -5.73 -9.43 13.79
CA GLY A 287 -6.16 -9.16 15.17
C GLY A 287 -7.10 -7.96 15.33
N MET A 288 -7.67 -7.42 14.24
CA MET A 288 -8.51 -6.22 14.26
C MET A 288 -9.95 -6.51 14.74
N THR A 289 -10.10 -7.02 15.96
CA THR A 289 -11.39 -7.46 16.51
C THR A 289 -12.44 -6.33 16.62
N ILE A 290 -11.99 -5.09 16.75
CA ILE A 290 -12.86 -3.91 16.88
C ILE A 290 -13.38 -3.35 15.54
N LEU A 291 -12.90 -3.89 14.41
CA LEU A 291 -13.20 -3.37 13.08
C LEU A 291 -14.70 -3.23 12.76
N PRO A 292 -15.61 -4.18 13.08
CA PRO A 292 -17.04 -3.98 12.80
C PRO A 292 -17.63 -2.79 13.56
N GLY A 293 -17.15 -2.53 14.78
CA GLY A 293 -17.52 -1.34 15.55
C GLY A 293 -17.00 -0.07 14.87
N THR A 294 -15.76 -0.08 14.38
CA THR A 294 -15.19 1.04 13.62
C THR A 294 -16.02 1.33 12.36
N ILE A 295 -16.41 0.30 11.60
CA ILE A 295 -17.25 0.45 10.40
C ILE A 295 -18.58 1.12 10.75
N SER A 296 -19.26 0.66 11.81
CA SER A 296 -20.51 1.25 12.27
C SER A 296 -20.34 2.72 12.67
N VAL A 297 -19.25 3.05 13.37
CA VAL A 297 -18.92 4.42 13.79
C VAL A 297 -18.62 5.33 12.60
N LEU A 298 -17.90 4.85 11.57
CA LEU A 298 -17.62 5.63 10.37
C LEU A 298 -18.85 5.80 9.47
N ARG A 299 -19.70 4.77 9.32
CA ARG A 299 -20.99 4.92 8.61
C ARG A 299 -21.90 5.92 9.31
N ARG A 300 -21.92 5.91 10.64
CA ARG A 300 -22.64 6.90 11.43
C ARG A 300 -22.08 8.30 11.20
N TYR A 301 -20.75 8.46 11.19
CA TYR A 301 -20.11 9.74 10.86
C TYR A 301 -20.57 10.25 9.48
N LEU A 302 -20.54 9.41 8.44
CA LEU A 302 -20.98 9.80 7.10
C LEU A 302 -22.44 10.29 7.09
N SER A 303 -23.35 9.56 7.72
CA SER A 303 -24.76 9.95 7.83
C SER A 303 -24.95 11.24 8.65
N GLU A 304 -24.22 11.40 9.76
CA GLU A 304 -24.28 12.61 10.59
C GLU A 304 -23.66 13.82 9.86
N ARG A 305 -22.66 13.63 9.01
CA ARG A 305 -22.10 14.67 8.14
C ARG A 305 -23.11 15.13 7.09
N GLU A 306 -23.83 14.22 6.43
CA GLU A 306 -24.88 14.56 5.45
C GLU A 306 -26.01 15.41 6.07
N THR A 307 -26.30 15.21 7.35
CA THR A 307 -27.28 16.01 8.11
C THR A 307 -26.71 17.31 8.69
N GLY A 308 -25.44 17.64 8.41
CA GLY A 308 -24.77 18.87 8.83
C GLY A 308 -24.26 18.87 10.28
N ARG A 309 -24.24 17.72 10.96
CA ARG A 309 -23.76 17.63 12.36
C ARG A 309 -22.24 17.84 12.47
N TYR A 310 -21.48 17.39 11.48
CA TYR A 310 -20.04 17.57 11.39
C TYR A 310 -19.72 18.26 10.06
N GLY A 311 -18.81 19.24 10.06
CA GLY A 311 -18.33 19.85 8.84
C GLY A 311 -17.34 18.94 8.12
N ASP A 312 -16.42 18.34 8.88
CA ASP A 312 -15.40 17.43 8.37
C ASP A 312 -15.06 16.31 9.36
N LEU A 313 -14.02 15.54 9.08
CA LEU A 313 -13.59 14.43 9.93
C LEU A 313 -12.95 14.92 11.24
N LEU A 314 -12.31 16.10 11.24
CA LEU A 314 -11.64 16.67 12.42
C LEU A 314 -12.63 17.10 13.49
N ASP A 315 -13.87 17.45 13.13
CA ASP A 315 -14.97 17.66 14.07
C ASP A 315 -15.38 16.37 14.79
N PHE A 316 -15.17 15.23 14.14
CA PHE A 316 -15.58 13.93 14.64
C PHE A 316 -14.49 13.23 15.49
N LEU A 317 -13.21 13.48 15.21
CA LEU A 317 -12.09 12.78 15.87
C LEU A 317 -12.16 12.75 17.40
N PRO A 318 -12.47 13.86 18.12
CA PRO A 318 -12.53 13.84 19.58
C PRO A 318 -13.63 12.91 20.13
N ILE A 319 -14.68 12.65 19.34
CA ILE A 319 -15.84 11.87 19.72
C ILE A 319 -15.67 10.39 19.33
N PHE A 320 -14.82 10.09 18.34
CA PHE A 320 -14.58 8.74 17.82
C PHE A 320 -14.30 7.70 18.91
N PRO A 321 -13.37 7.89 19.87
CA PRO A 321 -13.10 6.89 20.91
C PRO A 321 -14.32 6.56 21.77
N LYS A 322 -15.15 7.57 22.09
CA LYS A 322 -16.37 7.39 22.88
C LYS A 322 -17.41 6.57 22.12
N GLN A 323 -17.63 6.88 20.84
CA GLN A 323 -18.56 6.11 20.01
C GLN A 323 -18.08 4.67 19.81
N LEU A 324 -16.77 4.48 19.63
CA LEU A 324 -16.20 3.15 19.47
C LEU A 324 -16.36 2.29 20.73
N ARG A 325 -16.24 2.86 21.94
CA ARG A 325 -16.55 2.16 23.19
C ARG A 325 -18.01 1.69 23.26
N ILE A 326 -18.94 2.53 22.80
CA ILE A 326 -20.37 2.21 22.77
C ILE A 326 -20.63 1.08 21.77
N ALA A 327 -20.09 1.19 20.55
CA ALA A 327 -20.22 0.15 19.53
C ALA A 327 -19.65 -1.19 20.01
N LYS A 328 -18.47 -1.18 20.65
CA LYS A 328 -17.87 -2.37 21.25
C LYS A 328 -18.77 -3.05 22.27
N ARG A 329 -19.45 -2.28 23.14
CA ARG A 329 -20.40 -2.83 24.13
C ARG A 329 -21.64 -3.46 23.48
N ILE A 330 -22.19 -2.83 22.45
CA ILE A 330 -23.36 -3.34 21.73
C ILE A 330 -23.03 -4.67 21.04
N MET A 331 -21.83 -4.81 20.49
CA MET A 331 -21.41 -6.06 19.82
C MET A 331 -21.13 -7.23 20.78
N THR A 332 -20.94 -6.96 22.07
CA THR A 332 -20.69 -7.98 23.11
C THR A 332 -21.95 -8.41 23.87
N LEU A 333 -23.06 -7.70 23.66
CA LEU A 333 -24.40 -8.09 24.10
C LEU A 333 -25.02 -9.02 23.05
#